data_AF-X1KQF4-F1
#
_entry.id   AF-X1KQF4-F1
#
_cell.length_a   1.000
_cell.length_b   1.000
_cell.length_c   1.000
_cell.angle_alpha   90.00
_cell.angle_beta   90.00
_cell.angle_gamma   90.00
#
_symmetry.space_group_name_H-M   'P 1'
#
loop_
_entity.id
_entity.type
_entity.pdbx_description
1 polymer ?
#
loop_
_entity_poly.entity_id
_entity_poly.type
_entity_poly.pdbx_seq_one_letter_code
_entity_poly.pdbx_strand_id
1 'polypeptide(L)' 'KKIARVNFCSIDKQGEKCAEYVEKEINAEIRGTLANKKEKPTGKCIICGKPAKEVVYIGRSY' A
#
# COMPACT_ATOMS: atom_id res chain seq x y z
N LYS A 1 -14.34 3.43 10.68
CA LYS A 1 -13.34 3.55 9.60
C LYS A 1 -12.36 2.38 9.70
N LYS A 2 -12.39 1.42 8.77
CA LYS A 2 -11.41 0.32 8.73
C LYS A 2 -10.27 0.76 7.80
N ILE A 3 -9.06 0.83 8.34
CA ILE A 3 -7.84 1.10 7.58
C ILE A 3 -7.00 -0.17 7.64
N ALA A 4 -6.60 -0.68 6.49
CA ALA A 4 -5.72 -1.83 6.37
C ALA A 4 -4.27 -1.36 6.25
N ARG A 5 -3.40 -1.85 7.12
CA ARG A 5 -1.95 -1.68 7.00
C ARG A 5 -1.41 -2.80 6.12
N VAL A 6 -0.77 -2.45 5.00
CA VAL A 6 -0.23 -3.45 4.08
C VAL A 6 1.21 -3.12 3.66
N ASN A 7 1.96 -4.18 3.38
CA ASN A 7 3.30 -4.06 2.81
C ASN A 7 3.19 -3.77 1.32
N PHE A 8 3.91 -2.75 0.86
CA PHE A 8 3.86 -2.25 -0.50
C PHE A 8 5.24 -2.29 -1.16
N CYS A 9 5.25 -2.49 -2.48
CA CYS A 9 6.50 -2.60 -3.23
C CYS A 9 7.27 -1.27 -3.23
N SER A 10 6.59 -0.15 -3.48
CA SER A 10 7.15 1.21 -3.43
C SER A 10 6.01 2.22 -3.58
N ILE A 11 6.09 3.42 -2.99
CA ILE A 11 5.15 4.52 -3.31
C ILE A 11 5.51 5.28 -4.59
N ASP A 12 6.64 4.93 -5.21
CA ASP A 12 7.14 5.53 -6.44
C ASP A 12 6.47 4.91 -7.69
N LYS A 13 6.91 5.27 -8.91
CA LYS A 13 6.34 4.77 -10.19
C LYS A 13 6.25 3.25 -10.28
N GLN A 14 7.09 2.51 -9.57
CA GLN A 14 7.04 1.05 -9.51
C GLN A 14 5.77 0.50 -8.82
N GLY A 15 5.16 1.27 -7.92
CA GLY A 15 3.94 0.90 -7.21
C GLY A 15 2.66 1.45 -7.82
N GLU A 16 2.74 2.28 -8.86
CA GLU A 16 1.56 2.89 -9.50
C GLU A 16 0.56 1.82 -9.98
N LYS A 17 1.05 0.75 -10.62
CA LYS A 17 0.21 -0.40 -11.00
C LYS A 17 -0.46 -1.09 -9.81
N CYS A 18 0.23 -1.13 -8.68
CA CYS A 18 -0.32 -1.72 -7.46
C CYS A 18 -1.40 -0.82 -6.88
N ALA A 19 -1.21 0.50 -6.90
CA ALA A 19 -2.20 1.47 -6.44
C ALA A 19 -3.45 1.44 -7.32
N GLU A 20 -3.28 1.40 -8.63
CA GLU A 20 -4.39 1.29 -9.59
C GLU A 20 -5.19 0.01 -9.37
N TYR A 21 -4.52 -1.11 -9.05
CA TYR A 21 -5.19 -2.36 -8.69
C TYR A 21 -6.04 -2.22 -7.40
N VAL A 22 -5.52 -1.55 -6.35
CA VAL A 22 -6.31 -1.30 -5.12
C VAL A 22 -7.55 -0.48 -5.43
N GLU A 23 -7.42 0.54 -6.27
CA GLU A 23 -8.53 1.44 -6.58
C GLU A 23 -9.59 0.76 -7.46
N LYS A 24 -9.16 -0.02 -8.46
CA LYS A 24 -10.08 -0.70 -9.39
C LYS A 24 -10.68 -1.98 -8.83
N GLU A 25 -9.88 -2.87 -8.25
CA GLU A 25 -10.36 -4.17 -7.74
C GLU A 25 -10.91 -4.07 -6.32
N ILE A 26 -10.21 -3.35 -5.44
CA ILE A 26 -10.60 -3.28 -4.02
C ILE A 26 -11.55 -2.10 -3.77
N ASN A 27 -11.67 -1.16 -4.72
CA ASN A 27 -12.44 0.07 -4.54
C ASN A 27 -12.02 0.80 -3.26
N ALA A 28 -10.70 0.86 -3.04
CA ALA A 28 -10.09 1.48 -1.88
C ALA A 28 -8.95 2.40 -2.34
N GLU A 29 -8.57 3.33 -1.48
CA GLU A 29 -7.59 4.37 -1.76
C GLU A 29 -6.41 4.26 -0.79
N ILE A 30 -5.20 4.47 -1.32
CA ILE A 30 -3.99 4.52 -0.50
C ILE A 30 -3.98 5.88 0.22
N ARG A 31 -4.14 5.84 1.55
CA ARG A 31 -4.06 7.02 2.42
C ARG A 31 -2.63 7.53 2.62
N GLY A 32 -1.64 6.75 2.20
CA GLY A 32 -0.21 7.07 2.26
C GLY A 32 0.55 6.22 3.28
N THR A 33 1.76 6.65 3.59
CA THR A 33 2.66 6.03 4.56
C THR A 33 2.74 6.89 5.83
N LEU A 34 3.01 6.27 6.98
CA LEU A 34 3.25 7.03 8.21
C LEU A 34 4.65 7.64 8.17
N ALA A 35 4.77 8.91 7.78
CA ALA A 35 6.06 9.62 7.78
C ALA A 35 6.75 9.64 9.16
N ASN A 36 5.94 9.62 10.23
CA ASN A 36 6.42 9.70 11.61
C ASN A 36 6.93 8.35 12.16
N LYS A 37 6.70 7.25 11.43
CA LYS A 37 7.08 5.91 11.85
C LYS A 37 7.74 5.20 10.68
N LYS A 38 9.07 5.05 10.73
CA LYS A 38 9.80 4.20 9.77
C LYS A 38 9.45 2.73 10.02
N GLU A 39 8.29 2.33 9.52
CA GLU A 39 7.85 0.94 9.56
C GLU A 39 8.70 0.14 8.57
N LYS A 40 9.47 -0.80 9.10
CA LYS A 40 10.21 -1.75 8.26
C LYS A 40 9.19 -2.72 7.68
N PRO A 41 8.99 -2.76 6.35
CA PRO A 41 8.19 -3.81 5.75
C PRO A 41 8.88 -5.15 5.97
N THR A 42 8.13 -6.12 6.47
CA THR A 42 8.61 -7.50 6.60
C THR A 42 7.86 -8.35 5.58
N GLY A 43 8.48 -8.52 4.40
CA GLY A 43 8.02 -9.47 3.39
C GLY A 43 7.88 -8.90 1.98
N LYS A 44 6.88 -9.41 1.26
CA LYS A 44 6.56 -9.06 -0.12
C LYS A 44 5.35 -8.13 -0.18
N CYS A 45 5.24 -7.37 -1.26
CA CYS A 45 4.08 -6.57 -1.60
C CYS A 45 2.88 -7.48 -1.78
N ILE A 46 1.76 -7.14 -1.15
CA ILE A 46 0.55 -7.98 -1.20
C ILE A 46 -0.09 -8.03 -2.60
N ILE A 47 0.27 -7.09 -3.48
CA ILE A 47 -0.34 -6.96 -4.81
C ILE A 47 0.51 -7.61 -5.89
N CYS A 48 1.81 -7.29 -5.95
CA CYS A 48 2.70 -7.79 -7.00
C CYS A 48 3.69 -8.86 -6.55
N GLY A 49 3.73 -9.21 -5.25
CA GLY A 49 4.67 -10.22 -4.73
C GLY A 49 6.15 -9.81 -4.74
N LYS A 50 6.49 -8.59 -5.17
CA LYS A 50 7.86 -8.04 -5.12
C LYS A 50 8.29 -7.74 -3.68
N PRO A 51 9.59 -7.63 -3.37
CA PRO A 51 10.04 -7.23 -2.04
C PRO A 51 9.42 -5.88 -1.65
N ALA A 52 8.81 -5.82 -0.47
CA ALA A 52 8.19 -4.60 0.02
C ALA A 52 9.27 -3.65 0.56
N LYS A 53 9.20 -2.39 0.16
CA LYS A 53 10.12 -1.33 0.62
C LYS A 53 9.46 -0.38 1.60
N GLU A 54 8.13 -0.31 1.58
CA GLU A 54 7.35 0.62 2.39
C GLU A 54 6.05 -0.02 2.88
N VAL A 55 5.50 0.54 3.95
CA VAL A 55 4.20 0.12 4.52
C VAL A 55 3.20 1.24 4.25
N VAL A 56 2.14 0.92 3.51
CA VAL A 56 1.08 1.87 3.17
C VAL A 56 -0.20 1.52 3.92
N TYR A 57 -1.02 2.54 4.12
CA TYR A 57 -2.33 2.43 4.73
C TYR A 57 -3.40 2.60 3.66
N ILE A 58 -4.28 1.61 3.55
CA ILE A 58 -5.38 1.61 2.59
C ILE A 58 -6.68 1.79 3.34
N GLY A 59 -7.53 2.71 2.88
CA GLY A 59 -8.87 2.92 3.43
C GLY A 59 -9.90 2.91 2.32
N ARG A 60 -11.11 2.43 2.60
CA ARG A 60 -12.27 2.70 1.75
C ARG A 60 -12.91 4.01 2.20
N SER A 61 -13.07 4.96 1.28
CA SER A 61 -13.95 6.11 1.48
C SER A 61 -15.36 5.69 1.08
N TYR A 62 -16.30 5.84 2.01
CA TYR A 62 -17.74 5.70 1.79
C TYR A 62 -18.35 7.09 1.67
#